data_AF-A0A5C4WJS2-F1
#
_entry.id   AF-A0A5C4WJS2-F1
#
_cell.length_a   1.000
_cell.length_b   1.000
_cell.length_c   1.000
_cell.angle_alpha   90.00
_cell.angle_beta   90.00
_cell.angle_gamma   90.00
#
_symmetry.space_group_name_H-M   'P 1'
#
loop_
_entity.id
_entity.type
_entity.pdbx_description
1 polymer ?
#
loop_
_entity_poly.entity_id
_entity_poly.type
_entity_poly.pdbx_seq_one_letter_code
_entity_poly.pdbx_strand_id
1 'polypeptide(L)'
;MGDPRVRRTQAALQSTLIDLVQDRELSRISVADVAERAGVSRSTFYDHYRDVHELAEAACTAMIDDLIEAIPDPGTCDGAHAAADSLLAFFAHLDEHAGLYRGVLGPQGSARVVDHVRRRATVAAYVGARRAATGHEAPTDYTAPVPHDVPAAFTAGALIGVATDWLQHGCPSSPAEMAALTRPLLIALYREDGRGQA
;
A
#
# COMPACT_ATOMS: atom_id res chain seq x y z
N MET A 1 7.71 -21.50 -10.25
CA MET A 1 6.39 -21.19 -10.82
C MET A 1 5.38 -22.08 -10.11
N GLY A 2 4.68 -21.55 -9.10
CA GLY A 2 3.98 -22.35 -8.08
C GLY A 2 2.70 -23.03 -8.57
N ASP A 3 2.33 -24.14 -7.92
CA ASP A 3 1.13 -24.94 -8.19
C ASP A 3 -0.14 -24.05 -8.22
N PRO A 4 -0.97 -24.11 -9.29
CA PRO A 4 -2.25 -23.40 -9.35
C PRO A 4 -3.15 -23.62 -8.13
N ARG A 5 -3.06 -24.77 -7.47
CA ARG A 5 -3.82 -25.09 -6.25
C ARG A 5 -3.35 -24.23 -5.08
N VAL A 6 -2.05 -24.06 -4.92
CA VAL A 6 -1.46 -23.20 -3.87
C VAL A 6 -1.91 -21.76 -4.04
N ARG A 7 -1.85 -21.22 -5.27
CA ARG A 7 -2.30 -19.85 -5.55
C ARG A 7 -3.79 -19.65 -5.25
N ARG A 8 -4.63 -20.62 -5.59
CA ARG A 8 -6.07 -20.57 -5.31
C ARG A 8 -6.35 -20.57 -3.80
N THR A 9 -5.63 -21.39 -3.04
CA THR A 9 -5.75 -21.43 -1.58
C THR A 9 -5.30 -20.11 -0.95
N GLN A 10 -4.15 -19.57 -1.36
CA GLN A 10 -3.66 -18.27 -0.88
C GLN A 10 -4.65 -17.15 -1.15
N ALA A 11 -5.21 -17.07 -2.37
CA ALA A 11 -6.21 -16.08 -2.72
C ALA A 11 -7.49 -16.21 -1.88
N ALA A 12 -7.96 -17.44 -1.63
CA ALA A 12 -9.13 -17.70 -0.79
C ALA A 12 -8.89 -17.26 0.67
N LEU A 13 -7.72 -17.56 1.22
CA LEU A 13 -7.31 -17.15 2.57
C LEU A 13 -7.22 -15.61 2.68
N GLN A 14 -6.59 -14.95 1.70
CA GLN A 14 -6.45 -13.49 1.68
C GLN A 14 -7.81 -12.81 1.58
N SER A 15 -8.67 -13.22 0.63
CA SER A 15 -10.03 -12.69 0.48
C SER A 15 -10.86 -12.91 1.74
N THR A 16 -10.74 -14.07 2.38
CA THR A 16 -11.45 -14.34 3.64
C THR A 16 -11.00 -13.41 4.76
N LEU A 17 -9.68 -13.16 4.88
CA LEU A 17 -9.19 -12.22 5.87
C LEU A 17 -9.70 -10.80 5.61
N ILE A 18 -9.69 -10.37 4.34
CA ILE A 18 -10.19 -9.06 3.90
C ILE A 18 -11.64 -8.83 4.33
N ASP A 19 -12.49 -9.83 4.15
CA ASP A 19 -13.89 -9.78 4.58
C ASP A 19 -13.99 -9.68 6.10
N LEU A 20 -13.22 -10.50 6.82
CA LEU A 20 -13.28 -10.56 8.28
C LEU A 20 -12.81 -9.25 8.93
N VAL A 21 -11.86 -8.53 8.33
CA VAL A 21 -11.38 -7.24 8.88
C VAL A 21 -12.36 -6.08 8.65
N GLN A 22 -13.40 -6.26 7.83
CA GLN A 22 -14.49 -5.28 7.70
C GLN A 22 -15.35 -5.23 8.97
N ASP A 23 -15.58 -6.40 9.58
CA ASP A 23 -16.53 -6.55 10.69
C ASP A 23 -15.85 -6.51 12.07
N ARG A 24 -14.55 -6.85 12.13
CA ARG A 24 -13.83 -6.99 13.40
C ARG A 24 -12.34 -6.70 13.28
N GLU A 25 -11.76 -6.29 14.40
CA GLU A 25 -10.34 -5.97 14.54
C GLU A 25 -9.45 -7.19 14.22
N LEU A 26 -8.34 -6.97 13.51
CA LEU A 26 -7.39 -8.02 13.13
C LEU A 26 -6.90 -8.84 14.33
N SER A 27 -6.70 -8.19 15.48
CA SER A 27 -6.28 -8.81 16.74
C SER A 27 -7.28 -9.82 17.31
N ARG A 28 -8.55 -9.76 16.89
CA ARG A 28 -9.62 -10.67 17.32
C ARG A 28 -9.90 -11.78 16.30
N ILE A 29 -9.22 -11.78 15.17
CA ILE A 29 -9.36 -12.80 14.13
C ILE A 29 -8.41 -13.95 14.44
N SER A 30 -8.96 -15.16 14.58
CA SER A 30 -8.16 -16.36 14.81
C SER A 30 -7.87 -17.10 13.49
N VAL A 31 -6.81 -17.93 13.47
CA VAL A 31 -6.55 -18.86 12.36
C VAL A 31 -7.74 -19.78 12.12
N ALA A 32 -8.47 -20.14 13.17
CA ALA A 32 -9.65 -20.99 13.06
C ALA A 32 -10.75 -20.32 12.24
N ASP A 33 -11.04 -19.05 12.54
CA ASP A 33 -12.10 -18.32 11.87
C ASP A 33 -11.81 -18.15 10.37
N VAL A 34 -10.53 -17.85 10.04
CA VAL A 34 -10.09 -17.72 8.65
C VAL A 34 -10.19 -19.07 7.94
N ALA A 35 -9.66 -20.13 8.54
CA ALA A 35 -9.67 -21.46 7.92
C ALA A 35 -11.09 -21.98 7.69
N GLU A 36 -11.98 -21.80 8.68
CA GLU A 36 -13.39 -22.18 8.60
C GLU A 36 -14.11 -21.42 7.48
N ARG A 37 -13.98 -20.09 7.45
CA ARG A 37 -14.66 -19.26 6.45
C ARG A 37 -14.09 -19.43 5.04
N ALA A 38 -12.79 -19.70 4.91
CA ALA A 38 -12.15 -19.99 3.63
C ALA A 38 -12.41 -21.43 3.12
N GLY A 39 -13.03 -22.29 3.94
CA GLY A 39 -13.30 -23.68 3.58
C GLY A 39 -12.04 -24.55 3.50
N VAL A 40 -11.00 -24.26 4.29
CA VAL A 40 -9.74 -25.00 4.31
C VAL A 40 -9.42 -25.55 5.70
N SER A 41 -8.55 -26.56 5.78
CA SER A 41 -8.11 -27.07 7.08
C SER A 41 -7.11 -26.11 7.74
N ARG A 42 -7.02 -26.12 9.09
CA ARG A 42 -5.96 -25.39 9.80
C ARG A 42 -4.57 -25.83 9.37
N SER A 43 -4.37 -27.11 9.04
CA SER A 43 -3.08 -27.59 8.50
C SER A 43 -2.74 -26.88 7.20
N THR A 44 -3.72 -26.77 6.29
CA THR A 44 -3.58 -26.08 5.01
C THR A 44 -3.30 -24.59 5.18
N PHE A 45 -3.86 -23.95 6.22
CA PHE A 45 -3.48 -22.58 6.57
C PHE A 45 -1.99 -22.52 6.94
N TYR A 46 -1.54 -23.39 7.84
CA TYR A 46 -0.15 -23.41 8.33
C TYR A 46 0.87 -23.81 7.26
N ASP A 47 0.44 -24.50 6.19
CA ASP A 47 1.27 -24.74 5.00
C ASP A 47 1.62 -23.45 4.24
N HIS A 48 0.89 -22.35 4.48
CA HIS A 48 1.06 -21.07 3.79
C HIS A 48 1.45 -19.92 4.72
N TYR A 49 0.95 -19.89 5.95
CA TYR A 49 1.11 -18.78 6.88
C TYR A 49 1.25 -19.28 8.32
N ARG A 50 2.18 -18.68 9.08
CA ARG A 50 2.44 -19.00 10.49
C ARG A 50 1.36 -18.45 11.42
N ASP A 51 0.77 -17.32 11.06
CA ASP A 51 -0.26 -16.65 11.85
C ASP A 51 -1.13 -15.73 10.96
N VAL A 52 -2.18 -15.15 11.55
CA VAL A 52 -3.09 -14.23 10.86
C VAL A 52 -2.40 -12.92 10.47
N HIS A 53 -1.34 -12.50 11.17
CA HIS A 53 -0.59 -11.29 10.82
C HIS A 53 0.27 -11.50 9.58
N GLU A 54 0.87 -12.67 9.39
CA GLU A 54 1.60 -13.01 8.17
C GLU A 54 0.65 -13.12 6.96
N LEU A 55 -0.56 -13.67 7.16
CA LEU A 55 -1.60 -13.60 6.13
C LEU A 55 -1.99 -12.15 5.81
N ALA A 56 -2.13 -11.30 6.83
CA ALA A 56 -2.43 -9.89 6.66
C ALA A 56 -1.33 -9.16 5.89
N GLU A 57 -0.05 -9.40 6.20
CA GLU A 57 1.08 -8.87 5.44
C GLU A 57 1.04 -9.31 3.98
N ALA A 58 0.73 -10.57 3.71
CA ALA A 58 0.62 -11.09 2.35
C ALA A 58 -0.56 -10.45 1.59
N ALA A 59 -1.72 -10.30 2.23
CA ALA A 59 -2.85 -9.59 1.64
C ALA A 59 -2.51 -8.12 1.37
N CYS A 60 -1.81 -7.46 2.29
CA CYS A 60 -1.35 -6.07 2.11
C CYS A 60 -0.30 -5.94 1.02
N THR A 61 0.54 -6.95 0.84
CA THR A 61 1.54 -6.98 -0.23
C THR A 61 0.83 -6.93 -1.58
N ALA A 62 -0.16 -7.79 -1.81
CA ALA A 62 -0.95 -7.81 -3.03
C ALA A 62 -1.64 -6.47 -3.28
N MET A 63 -2.27 -5.88 -2.24
CA MET A 63 -2.91 -4.56 -2.37
C MET A 63 -1.92 -3.45 -2.74
N ILE A 64 -0.75 -3.43 -2.11
CA ILE A 64 0.25 -2.40 -2.40
C ILE A 64 0.84 -2.62 -3.79
N ASP A 65 1.02 -3.87 -4.23
CA ASP A 65 1.40 -4.20 -5.60
C ASP A 65 0.34 -3.66 -6.58
N ASP A 66 -0.95 -3.94 -6.36
CA ASP A 66 -2.05 -3.43 -7.17
C ASP A 66 -2.10 -1.89 -7.19
N LEU A 67 -1.87 -1.25 -6.04
CA LEU A 67 -1.79 0.20 -5.92
C LEU A 67 -0.61 0.78 -6.70
N ILE A 68 0.57 0.16 -6.60
CA ILE A 68 1.77 0.58 -7.33
C ILE A 68 1.55 0.43 -8.84
N GLU A 69 0.91 -0.65 -9.28
CA GLU A 69 0.56 -0.88 -10.69
C GLU A 69 -0.50 0.09 -11.21
N ALA A 70 -1.45 0.50 -10.36
CA ALA A 70 -2.50 1.45 -10.71
C ALA A 70 -2.01 2.90 -10.82
N ILE A 71 -0.88 3.23 -10.19
CA ILE A 71 -0.31 4.59 -10.24
C ILE A 71 0.35 4.79 -11.62
N PRO A 72 -0.10 5.78 -12.41
CA PRO A 72 0.50 6.08 -13.71
C PRO A 72 1.99 6.36 -13.58
N ASP A 73 2.78 5.84 -14.53
CA ASP A 73 4.22 6.04 -14.56
C ASP A 73 4.52 7.52 -14.85
N PRO A 74 5.17 8.25 -13.92
CA PRO A 74 5.51 9.66 -14.13
C PRO A 74 6.43 9.90 -15.33
N GLY A 75 7.17 8.89 -15.82
CA GLY A 75 7.98 8.98 -17.03
C GLY A 75 7.18 8.91 -18.34
N THR A 76 5.92 8.52 -18.29
CA THR A 76 5.01 8.41 -19.46
C THR A 76 3.99 9.55 -19.54
N CYS A 77 3.88 10.34 -18.48
CA CYS A 77 2.90 11.42 -18.33
C CYS A 77 3.52 12.79 -18.61
N ASP A 78 2.76 13.73 -19.18
CA ASP A 78 3.22 15.12 -19.34
C ASP A 78 3.51 15.76 -17.96
N GLY A 79 4.72 16.29 -17.79
CA GLY A 79 5.37 16.52 -16.50
C GLY A 79 4.69 17.52 -15.56
N ALA A 80 3.64 18.21 -16.02
CA ALA A 80 2.85 19.12 -15.20
C ALA A 80 1.71 18.43 -14.41
N HIS A 81 1.19 17.30 -14.91
CA HIS A 81 0.01 16.62 -14.32
C HIS A 81 0.29 15.22 -13.79
N ALA A 82 1.43 14.61 -14.14
CA ALA A 82 1.87 13.30 -13.64
C ALA A 82 1.66 13.11 -12.13
N ALA A 83 2.15 14.04 -11.31
CA ALA A 83 2.01 13.97 -9.86
C ALA A 83 0.55 14.10 -9.36
N ALA A 84 -0.29 14.85 -10.08
CA ALA A 84 -1.71 14.96 -9.75
C ALA A 84 -2.45 13.66 -10.08
N ASP A 85 -2.16 13.06 -11.23
CA ASP A 85 -2.76 11.81 -11.70
C ASP A 85 -2.34 10.63 -10.81
N SER A 86 -1.07 10.55 -10.40
CA SER A 86 -0.59 9.57 -9.43
C SER A 86 -1.28 9.71 -8.08
N LEU A 87 -1.47 10.94 -7.59
CA LEU A 87 -2.20 11.17 -6.33
C LEU A 87 -3.67 10.81 -6.45
N LEU A 88 -4.31 11.14 -7.57
CA LEU A 88 -5.71 10.78 -7.82
C LEU A 88 -5.88 9.26 -7.86
N ALA A 89 -5.02 8.55 -8.60
CA ALA A 89 -5.03 7.09 -8.64
C ALA A 89 -4.83 6.48 -7.25
N PHE A 90 -3.91 7.03 -6.46
CA PHE A 90 -3.66 6.61 -5.09
C PHE A 90 -4.91 6.75 -4.21
N PHE A 91 -5.55 7.92 -4.15
CA PHE A 91 -6.74 8.11 -3.33
C PHE A 91 -7.96 7.36 -3.87
N ALA A 92 -8.09 7.19 -5.19
CA ALA A 92 -9.19 6.44 -5.79
C ALA A 92 -9.13 4.95 -5.42
N HIS A 93 -7.94 4.35 -5.49
CA HIS A 93 -7.73 2.97 -5.08
C HIS A 93 -8.00 2.76 -3.58
N LEU A 94 -7.60 3.72 -2.74
CA LEU A 94 -7.91 3.71 -1.31
C LEU A 94 -9.41 3.80 -1.04
N ASP A 95 -10.15 4.62 -1.78
CA ASP A 95 -11.61 4.76 -1.62
C ASP A 95 -12.35 3.46 -1.98
N GLU A 96 -11.98 2.87 -3.12
CA GLU A 96 -12.55 1.61 -3.61
C GLU A 96 -12.38 0.47 -2.60
N HIS A 97 -11.26 0.48 -1.87
CA HIS A 97 -10.91 -0.55 -0.88
C HIS A 97 -10.90 -0.01 0.56
N ALA A 98 -11.66 1.05 0.86
CA ALA A 98 -11.52 1.83 2.08
C ALA A 98 -11.70 1.02 3.37
N GLY A 99 -12.66 0.11 3.40
CA GLY A 99 -12.91 -0.69 4.59
C GLY A 99 -11.74 -1.62 4.94
N LEU A 100 -11.06 -2.16 3.92
CA LEU A 100 -9.87 -2.99 4.10
C LEU A 100 -8.68 -2.17 4.60
N TYR A 101 -8.40 -1.03 3.95
CA TYR A 101 -7.34 -0.12 4.39
C TYR A 101 -7.60 0.44 5.80
N ARG A 102 -8.86 0.69 6.20
CA ARG A 102 -9.21 1.04 7.59
C ARG A 102 -8.88 -0.07 8.59
N GLY A 103 -9.22 -1.32 8.27
CA GLY A 103 -8.93 -2.46 9.15
C GLY A 103 -7.42 -2.68 9.36
N VAL A 104 -6.61 -2.32 8.36
CA VAL A 104 -5.15 -2.51 8.35
C VAL A 104 -4.37 -1.32 8.89
N LEU A 105 -4.70 -0.09 8.45
CA LEU A 105 -3.99 1.14 8.77
C LEU A 105 -4.62 1.90 9.94
N GLY A 106 -5.80 1.47 10.40
CA GLY A 106 -6.50 2.07 11.53
C GLY A 106 -5.82 1.81 12.88
N PRO A 107 -6.37 2.36 13.97
CA PRO A 107 -5.80 2.25 15.32
C PRO A 107 -5.70 0.81 15.82
N GLN A 108 -6.56 -0.07 15.29
CA GLN A 108 -6.63 -1.49 15.61
C GLN A 108 -5.85 -2.37 14.61
N GLY A 109 -5.13 -1.74 13.69
CA GLY A 109 -4.22 -2.40 12.77
C GLY A 109 -3.02 -3.02 13.51
N SER A 110 -2.42 -4.04 12.91
CA SER A 110 -1.20 -4.64 13.47
C SER A 110 0.01 -3.74 13.19
N ALA A 111 0.78 -3.41 14.23
CA ALA A 111 2.03 -2.66 14.08
C ALA A 111 2.98 -3.30 13.05
N ARG A 112 2.98 -4.63 12.97
CA ARG A 112 3.78 -5.40 12.01
C ARG A 112 3.33 -5.13 10.56
N VAL A 113 2.01 -5.07 10.34
CA VAL A 113 1.43 -4.79 9.02
C VAL A 113 1.61 -3.32 8.63
N VAL A 114 1.40 -2.39 9.56
CA VAL A 114 1.64 -0.95 9.32
C VAL A 114 3.10 -0.70 8.93
N ASP A 115 4.05 -1.31 9.63
CA ASP A 115 5.47 -1.19 9.33
C ASP A 115 5.84 -1.83 7.98
N HIS A 116 5.17 -2.94 7.61
CA HIS A 116 5.29 -3.54 6.28
C HIS A 116 4.80 -2.59 5.18
N VAL A 117 3.62 -1.99 5.33
CA VAL A 117 3.06 -1.01 4.39
C VAL A 117 4.00 0.18 4.25
N ARG A 118 4.51 0.71 5.36
CA ARG A 118 5.44 1.84 5.36
C ARG A 118 6.73 1.55 4.60
N ARG A 119 7.35 0.38 4.83
CA ARG A 119 8.55 -0.05 4.09
C ARG A 119 8.30 -0.10 2.59
N ARG A 120 7.20 -0.75 2.19
CA ARG A 120 6.82 -0.91 0.79
C ARG A 120 6.54 0.43 0.11
N ALA A 121 5.80 1.32 0.77
CA ALA A 121 5.57 2.68 0.27
C ALA A 121 6.87 3.49 0.14
N THR A 122 7.83 3.30 1.06
CA THR A 122 9.16 3.94 0.98
C THR A 122 9.94 3.46 -0.24
N VAL A 123 9.95 2.15 -0.50
CA VAL A 123 10.58 1.59 -1.70
C VAL A 123 9.92 2.12 -2.96
N ALA A 124 8.58 2.16 -3.02
CA ALA A 124 7.84 2.69 -4.16
C ALA A 124 8.17 4.18 -4.42
N ALA A 125 8.20 5.01 -3.37
CA ALA A 125 8.57 6.42 -3.48
C ALA A 125 10.00 6.60 -3.98
N TYR A 126 10.95 5.82 -3.46
CA TYR A 126 12.35 5.86 -3.91
C TYR A 126 12.50 5.46 -5.38
N VAL A 127 11.86 4.37 -5.79
CA VAL A 127 11.89 3.89 -7.18
C VAL A 127 11.25 4.93 -8.11
N GLY A 128 10.09 5.49 -7.75
CA GLY A 128 9.40 6.52 -8.52
C GLY A 128 10.23 7.79 -8.70
N ALA A 129 10.85 8.28 -7.61
CA ALA A 129 11.72 9.46 -7.67
C ALA A 129 12.94 9.24 -8.58
N ARG A 130 13.57 8.06 -8.48
CA ARG A 130 14.70 7.72 -9.36
C ARG A 130 14.31 7.62 -10.83
N ARG A 131 13.15 7.02 -11.14
CA ARG A 131 12.64 6.98 -12.53
C ARG A 131 12.44 8.38 -13.10
N ALA A 132 11.82 9.27 -12.33
CA ALA A 132 11.62 10.66 -12.73
C ALA A 132 12.96 11.41 -12.96
N ALA A 133 13.98 11.12 -12.16
CA ALA A 133 15.29 11.76 -12.29
C ALA A 133 16.15 11.21 -13.44
N THR A 134 16.10 9.90 -13.72
CA THR A 134 17.04 9.25 -14.66
C THR A 134 16.41 8.80 -15.97
N GLY A 135 15.08 8.82 -16.12
CA GLY A 135 14.37 8.42 -17.35
C GLY A 135 14.58 6.96 -17.78
N HIS A 136 15.12 6.11 -16.90
CA HIS A 136 15.39 4.69 -17.14
C HIS A 136 14.43 3.82 -16.31
N GLU A 137 14.18 2.59 -16.78
CA GLU A 137 13.51 1.52 -16.02
C GLU A 137 14.28 1.26 -14.72
N ALA A 138 13.86 1.91 -13.63
CA ALA A 138 14.32 1.51 -12.30
C ALA A 138 13.84 0.08 -12.00
N PRO A 139 14.60 -0.70 -11.20
CA PRO A 139 14.23 -2.07 -10.86
C PRO A 139 12.76 -2.16 -10.44
N THR A 140 12.01 -3.04 -11.11
CA THR A 140 10.62 -3.37 -10.79
C THR A 140 10.48 -4.21 -9.52
N ASP A 141 11.60 -4.54 -8.88
CA ASP A 141 11.62 -5.27 -7.62
C ASP A 141 11.39 -4.30 -6.44
N TYR A 142 10.11 -4.09 -6.11
CA TYR A 142 9.68 -3.34 -4.93
C TYR A 142 9.90 -4.09 -3.60
N THR A 143 10.54 -5.26 -3.63
CA THR A 143 10.89 -6.07 -2.45
C THR A 143 12.36 -5.95 -2.07
N ALA A 144 13.20 -5.39 -2.94
CA ALA A 144 14.62 -5.21 -2.69
C ALA A 144 14.89 -4.13 -1.61
N PRO A 145 15.86 -4.34 -0.70
CA PRO A 145 16.25 -3.30 0.24
C PRO A 145 16.84 -2.10 -0.51
N VAL A 146 16.23 -0.93 -0.32
CA VAL A 146 16.72 0.35 -0.85
C VAL A 146 17.70 1.00 0.15
N PRO A 147 18.70 1.77 -0.31
CA PRO A 147 19.50 2.61 0.58
C PRO A 147 18.61 3.54 1.42
N HIS A 148 19.12 3.98 2.57
CA HIS A 148 18.42 4.96 3.38
C HIS A 148 18.23 6.26 2.60
N ASP A 149 16.98 6.60 2.30
CA ASP A 149 16.58 7.77 1.52
C ASP A 149 15.53 8.55 2.31
N VAL A 150 15.92 9.71 2.83
CA VAL A 150 15.06 10.55 3.68
C VAL A 150 13.86 11.11 2.91
N PRO A 151 14.01 11.65 1.67
CA PRO A 151 12.87 12.10 0.88
C PRO A 151 11.83 11.01 0.62
N ALA A 152 12.25 9.79 0.28
CA ALA A 152 11.34 8.67 0.04
C ALA A 152 10.64 8.23 1.34
N ALA A 153 11.37 8.13 2.45
CA ALA A 153 10.79 7.78 3.75
C ALA A 153 9.78 8.84 4.23
N PHE A 154 10.10 10.12 4.01
CA PHE A 154 9.19 11.23 4.31
C PHE A 154 7.94 11.17 3.42
N THR A 155 8.11 10.99 2.11
CA THR A 155 6.98 10.91 1.14
C THR A 155 6.03 9.78 1.51
N ALA A 156 6.56 8.59 1.80
CA ALA A 156 5.77 7.44 2.24
C ALA A 156 5.05 7.71 3.56
N GLY A 157 5.74 8.27 4.56
CA GLY A 157 5.15 8.63 5.84
C GLY A 157 4.03 9.66 5.72
N ALA A 158 4.23 10.70 4.91
CA ALA A 158 3.24 11.74 4.67
C ALA A 158 1.99 11.18 3.97
N LEU A 159 2.15 10.41 2.90
CA LEU A 159 1.03 9.80 2.17
C LEU A 159 0.24 8.83 3.05
N ILE A 160 0.92 7.94 3.78
CA ILE A 160 0.25 7.00 4.70
C ILE A 160 -0.48 7.77 5.81
N GLY A 161 0.12 8.82 6.37
CA GLY A 161 -0.50 9.64 7.40
C GLY A 161 -1.80 10.29 6.93
N VAL A 162 -1.77 10.96 5.77
CA VAL A 162 -2.94 11.61 5.17
C VAL A 162 -4.01 10.58 4.79
N ALA A 163 -3.62 9.45 4.18
CA ALA A 163 -4.54 8.37 3.85
C ALA A 163 -5.22 7.78 5.09
N THR A 164 -4.46 7.54 6.15
CA THR A 164 -4.97 6.97 7.40
C THR A 164 -5.99 7.90 8.05
N ASP A 165 -5.69 9.20 8.13
CA ASP A 165 -6.61 10.19 8.68
C ASP A 165 -7.91 10.28 7.87
N TRP A 166 -7.80 10.36 6.54
CA TRP A 166 -8.95 10.44 5.64
C TRP A 166 -9.86 9.20 5.73
N LEU A 167 -9.27 8.00 5.76
CA LEU A 167 -9.98 6.74 5.90
C LEU A 167 -10.71 6.63 7.24
N GLN A 168 -10.07 7.06 8.34
CA GLN A 168 -10.64 7.00 9.69
C GLN A 168 -11.83 7.96 9.88
N HIS A 169 -11.84 9.09 9.16
CA HIS A 169 -12.96 10.02 9.16
C HIS A 169 -14.08 9.64 8.18
N GLY A 170 -14.02 8.45 7.58
CA GLY A 170 -15.08 7.94 6.70
C GLY A 170 -15.05 8.53 5.28
N CYS A 171 -13.88 8.92 4.79
CA CYS A 171 -13.69 9.51 3.46
C CYS A 171 -14.57 10.76 3.21
N PRO A 172 -14.47 11.83 4.05
CA PRO A 172 -15.39 12.98 3.98
C PRO A 172 -15.24 13.82 2.70
N SER A 173 -14.08 13.73 2.04
CA SER A 173 -13.75 14.41 0.78
C SER A 173 -13.48 13.38 -0.31
N SER A 174 -13.76 13.74 -1.56
CA SER A 174 -13.51 12.87 -2.71
C SER A 174 -12.01 12.62 -2.96
N PRO A 175 -11.64 11.53 -3.64
CA PRO A 175 -10.26 11.27 -4.03
C PRO A 175 -9.57 12.43 -4.76
N ALA A 176 -10.31 13.12 -5.64
CA ALA A 176 -9.80 14.28 -6.37
C ALA A 176 -9.50 15.48 -5.47
N GLU A 177 -10.34 15.75 -4.48
CA GLU A 177 -10.10 16.81 -3.49
C GLU A 177 -8.88 16.48 -2.63
N MET A 178 -8.75 15.23 -2.18
CA MET A 178 -7.58 14.79 -1.41
C MET A 178 -6.28 14.90 -2.21
N ALA A 179 -6.30 14.53 -3.49
CA ALA A 179 -5.17 14.71 -4.39
C ALA A 179 -4.79 16.20 -4.54
N ALA A 180 -5.78 17.08 -4.72
CA ALA A 180 -5.58 18.51 -4.84
C ALA A 180 -4.99 19.16 -3.57
N LEU A 181 -5.43 18.72 -2.39
CA LEU A 181 -4.91 19.19 -1.10
C LEU A 181 -3.49 18.69 -0.82
N THR A 182 -3.17 17.45 -1.22
CA THR A 182 -1.88 16.82 -0.94
C THR A 182 -0.78 17.30 -1.89
N ARG A 183 -1.12 17.57 -3.16
CA ARG A 183 -0.19 17.98 -4.22
C ARG A 183 0.74 19.15 -3.83
N PRO A 184 0.27 20.31 -3.35
CA PRO A 184 1.14 21.43 -3.02
C PRO A 184 2.14 21.12 -1.89
N LEU A 185 1.77 20.24 -0.95
CA LEU A 185 2.64 19.83 0.16
C LEU A 185 3.82 18.98 -0.35
N LEU A 186 3.55 18.04 -1.26
CA LEU A 186 4.62 17.24 -1.88
C LEU A 186 5.50 18.08 -2.80
N ILE A 187 4.94 19.01 -3.57
CA ILE A 187 5.74 19.88 -4.45
C ILE A 187 6.69 20.78 -3.62
N ALA A 188 6.24 21.27 -2.45
CA ALA A 188 7.09 22.08 -1.59
C ALA A 188 8.34 21.31 -1.12
N LEU A 189 8.23 20.00 -0.91
CA LEU A 189 9.34 19.12 -0.53
C LEU A 189 10.43 19.06 -1.61
N TYR A 190 10.05 18.95 -2.88
CA TYR A 190 10.98 18.75 -4.00
C TYR A 190 11.49 20.06 -4.63
N ARG A 191 10.94 21.24 -4.27
CA ARG A 191 11.39 22.54 -4.81
C ARG A 191 12.73 23.02 -4.24
N GLU A 192 13.13 22.59 -3.06
CA GLU A 192 14.38 23.08 -2.43
C GLU A 192 15.65 22.36 -2.92
N ASP A 193 15.54 21.12 -3.42
CA ASP A 193 16.69 20.36 -3.95
C ASP A 193 17.28 20.96 -5.25
N GLY A 194 16.52 21.82 -5.94
CA GLY A 194 16.99 22.54 -7.14
C GLY A 194 17.93 23.72 -6.88
N ARG A 195 18.20 24.10 -5.62
CA ARG A 195 19.10 25.22 -5.27
C ARG A 195 20.54 24.79 -4.93
N GLY A 196 20.85 23.49 -4.96
CA GLY A 196 22.17 22.95 -4.63
C GLY A 196 23.15 22.79 -5.80
N GLN A 197 22.75 23.13 -7.03
CA GLN A 197 23.62 23.09 -8.22
C GLN A 197 23.69 24.46 -8.88
N ALA A 198 24.42 25.38 -8.26
CA ALA A 198 24.90 26.62 -8.87
C ALA A 198 26.33 26.89 -8.40
#